data_AF-A0A9W6T8J9-F1
#
_entry.id   AF-A0A9W6T8J9-F1
#
_cell.length_a   1.000
_cell.length_b   1.000
_cell.length_c   1.000
_cell.angle_alpha   90.00
_cell.angle_beta   90.00
_cell.angle_gamma   90.00
#
_symmetry.space_group_name_H-M   'P 1'
#
loop_
_entity.id
_entity.type
_entity.pdbx_description
1 polymer ?
#
loop_
_entity_poly.entity_id
_entity_poly.type
_entity_poly.pdbx_seq_one_letter_code
_entity_poly.pdbx_strand_id
1 'polypeptide(L)' 'MECIFVGYSAVHKAYKVYHPSTHQIYISNQCKFDEAIFPAKISSVASGVSDASGSGIVEVESGQWVRSMT' A
#
# COMPACT_ATOMS: atom_id res chain seq x y z
N MET A 1 -2.23 9.35 -19.83
CA MET A 1 -0.77 9.13 -19.94
C MET A 1 -0.41 8.16 -18.85
N GLU A 2 0.09 6.98 -19.23
CA GLU A 2 0.46 5.93 -18.28
C GLU A 2 1.90 6.13 -17.85
N CYS A 3 2.11 6.30 -16.55
CA CYS A 3 3.43 6.50 -15.97
C CYS A 3 3.59 5.62 -14.75
N ILE A 4 4.81 5.16 -14.52
CA ILE A 4 5.15 4.28 -13.42
C ILE A 4 5.62 5.12 -12.24
N PHE A 5 5.05 4.87 -11.05
CA PHE A 5 5.52 5.49 -9.83
C PHE A 5 6.93 4.99 -9.50
N VAL A 6 7.88 5.92 -9.33
CA VAL A 6 9.29 5.60 -8.99
C VAL A 6 9.75 6.22 -7.69
N GLY A 7 9.02 7.18 -7.12
CA GLY A 7 9.30 7.71 -5.79
C GLY A 7 8.86 9.15 -5.59
N TYR A 8 9.52 9.84 -4.66
CA TYR A 8 9.19 11.21 -4.27
C TYR A 8 10.26 12.21 -4.70
N SER A 9 9.84 13.47 -4.90
CA SER A 9 10.77 14.58 -5.01
C SER A 9 11.29 14.97 -3.62
N ALA A 10 12.60 15.19 -3.52
CA ALA A 10 13.24 15.64 -2.28
C ALA A 10 12.98 17.14 -2.01
N VAL A 11 12.63 17.90 -3.06
CA VAL A 11 12.50 19.37 -3.01
C VAL A 11 11.05 19.81 -3.05
N HIS A 12 10.20 19.07 -3.78
CA HIS A 12 8.81 19.43 -4.00
C HIS A 12 7.89 18.40 -3.35
N LYS A 13 6.71 18.83 -2.88
CA LYS A 13 5.64 17.92 -2.45
C LYS A 13 4.96 17.30 -3.68
N ALA A 14 5.69 16.44 -4.37
CA ALA A 14 5.29 15.86 -5.64
C ALA A 14 5.91 14.47 -5.84
N TYR A 15 5.30 13.70 -6.73
CA TYR A 15 5.73 12.36 -7.09
C TYR A 15 6.67 12.41 -8.29
N LYS A 16 7.66 11.51 -8.30
CA LYS A 16 8.45 11.18 -9.47
C LYS A 16 7.75 10.03 -10.21
N VAL A 17 7.48 10.25 -11.49
CA VAL A 17 6.86 9.27 -12.36
C VAL A 17 7.71 9.06 -13.60
N TYR A 18 7.94 7.81 -13.97
CA TYR A 18 8.67 7.44 -15.18
C TYR A 18 7.70 7.23 -16.33
N HIS A 19 7.95 7.86 -17.47
CA HIS A 19 7.15 7.69 -18.66
C HIS A 19 7.88 6.78 -19.65
N PRO A 20 7.34 5.59 -19.94
CA PRO A 20 8.06 4.57 -20.69
C PRO A 20 8.30 4.93 -22.16
N SER A 21 7.40 5.69 -22.81
CA SER A 21 7.56 5.99 -24.24
C SER A 21 8.52 7.14 -24.53
N THR A 22 8.76 8.04 -23.57
CA THR A 22 9.77 9.13 -23.71
C THR A 22 11.06 8.84 -22.95
N HIS A 23 11.09 7.78 -22.13
CA HIS A 23 12.22 7.43 -21.26
C HIS A 23 12.63 8.57 -20.30
N GLN A 24 11.67 9.40 -19.90
CA GLN A 24 11.90 10.55 -19.03
C GLN A 24 11.21 10.38 -17.68
N ILE A 25 11.81 10.97 -16.64
CA ILE A 25 11.21 11.10 -15.31
C ILE A 25 10.61 12.49 -15.20
N TYR A 26 9.35 12.54 -14.82
CA TYR A 26 8.63 13.78 -14.55
C TYR A 26 8.33 13.92 -13.06
N ILE A 27 8.21 15.17 -12.60
CA ILE A 27 7.75 15.52 -11.26
C ILE A 27 6.35 16.10 -11.38
N SER A 28 5.36 15.48 -10.74
CA SER A 28 3.98 15.95 -10.76
C SER A 28 3.31 15.80 -9.40
N ASN A 29 2.55 16.82 -9.01
CA ASN A 29 1.75 16.81 -7.77
C ASN A 29 0.35 16.22 -7.98
N GLN A 30 -0.13 16.15 -9.21
CA GLN A 30 -1.46 15.66 -9.57
C GLN A 30 -1.33 14.37 -10.37
N CYS A 31 -1.13 13.26 -9.65
CA CYS A 31 -1.11 11.91 -10.21
C CYS A 31 -2.36 11.16 -9.74
N LYS A 32 -3.01 10.45 -10.65
CA LYS A 32 -4.01 9.43 -10.32
C LYS A 32 -3.34 8.08 -10.42
N PHE A 33 -3.42 7.29 -9.35
CA PHE A 33 -2.87 5.94 -9.32
C PHE A 33 -3.99 4.95 -9.57
N ASP A 34 -3.76 4.01 -10.48
CA ASP A 34 -4.60 2.83 -10.58
C ASP A 34 -4.19 1.87 -9.46
N GLU A 35 -4.93 1.93 -8.36
CA GLU A 35 -4.64 1.11 -7.20
C GLU A 35 -4.90 -0.38 -7.44
N ALA A 36 -5.63 -0.78 -8.49
CA ALA A 36 -5.86 -2.19 -8.81
C ALA A 36 -4.57 -2.90 -9.24
N ILE A 37 -3.62 -2.14 -9.79
CA ILE A 37 -2.33 -2.62 -10.28
C ILE A 37 -1.25 -2.51 -9.20
N PHE A 38 -1.60 -2.05 -7.99
CA PHE A 38 -0.63 -1.90 -6.92
C PHE A 38 -0.25 -3.27 -6.34
N PRO A 39 1.05 -3.61 -6.24
CA PRO A 39 1.51 -4.91 -5.73
C PRO A 39 0.97 -5.27 -4.34
N ALA A 40 0.58 -4.27 -3.54
CA ALA A 40 0.08 -4.45 -2.19
C ALA A 40 -1.41 -4.88 -2.09
N LYS A 41 -2.17 -4.93 -3.19
CA LYS A 41 -3.59 -5.40 -3.16
C LYS A 41 -3.76 -6.91 -3.22
N ILE A 42 -2.68 -7.69 -3.22
CA ILE A 42 -2.73 -9.14 -3.11
C ILE A 42 -2.94 -9.50 -1.62
N SER A 43 -4.12 -9.16 -1.09
CA SER A 43 -4.61 -9.63 0.22
C SER A 43 -6.10 -9.98 0.14
N SER A 44 -6.45 -10.80 -0.84
CA SER A 44 -7.60 -11.69 -0.64
C SER A 44 -7.17 -13.10 -1.01
N VAL A 45 -6.79 -13.85 0.02
CA VAL A 45 -7.11 -15.27 0.12
C VAL A 45 -8.61 -15.39 -0.24
N ALA A 46 -8.88 -15.63 -1.51
CA ALA A 46 -10.19 -15.97 -2.04
C ALA A 46 -10.17 -17.46 -2.35
N SER A 47 -10.25 -18.28 -1.31
CA SER A 47 -10.64 -19.70 -1.40
C SER A 47 -11.26 -20.06 -0.05
N GLY A 48 -12.58 -20.31 -0.08
CA GLY A 48 -13.44 -20.27 1.09
C GLY A 48 -13.20 -21.37 2.12
N VAL A 49 -13.29 -20.97 3.39
CA VAL A 49 -13.67 -21.85 4.50
C VAL A 49 -14.63 -21.06 5.37
N SER A 50 -15.87 -21.56 5.45
CA SER A 50 -16.97 -21.04 6.26
C SER A 50 -16.81 -21.46 7.73
N ASP A 51 -17.22 -20.56 8.62
CA ASP A 51 -17.68 -20.79 10.01
C ASP A 51 -16.68 -21.28 11.07
N ALA A 52 -16.34 -20.37 12.00
CA ALA A 52 -16.98 -20.25 13.33
C ALA A 52 -15.99 -19.74 14.38
N SER A 53 -16.40 -18.67 15.07
CA SER A 53 -16.05 -18.30 16.45
C SER A 53 -14.58 -18.43 16.93
N GLY A 54 -13.92 -17.28 17.08
CA GLY A 54 -12.69 -17.20 17.87
C GLY A 54 -11.95 -15.87 17.69
N SER A 55 -12.41 -14.83 18.39
CA SER A 55 -11.69 -13.56 18.50
C SER A 55 -10.34 -13.80 19.20
N GLY A 56 -9.23 -13.44 18.57
CA GLY A 56 -7.89 -13.54 19.12
C GLY A 56 -6.98 -12.47 18.55
N ILE A 57 -7.01 -11.28 19.14
CA ILE A 57 -6.00 -10.24 18.90
C ILE A 57 -4.74 -10.66 19.65
N VAL A 58 -3.62 -10.80 18.94
CA VAL A 58 -2.29 -10.91 19.56
C VAL A 58 -1.63 -9.54 19.54
N GLU A 59 -1.54 -8.92 20.71
CA GLU A 59 -0.75 -7.72 20.94
C GLU A 59 0.74 -8.06 20.93
N VAL A 60 1.51 -7.33 20.13
CA VAL A 60 2.97 -7.41 20.13
C VAL A 60 3.49 -6.02 20.41
N GLU A 61 4.10 -5.82 21.58
CA GLU A 61 5.10 -4.78 21.73
C GLU A 61 6.21 -5.22 22.70
N SER A 62 7.47 -5.05 22.28
CA SER A 62 8.60 -4.79 23.18
C SER A 62 8.48 -3.39 23.82
N GLY A 63 7.30 -3.11 24.36
CA GLY A 63 6.80 -1.79 24.74
C GLY A 63 5.38 -1.79 25.30
N GLN A 64 4.83 -2.97 25.64
CA GLN A 64 3.60 -3.15 26.42
C GLN A 64 2.31 -2.65 25.75
N TRP A 65 1.86 -3.42 24.76
CA TRP A 65 0.43 -3.53 24.42
C TRP A 65 -0.17 -4.64 25.30
N VAL A 66 -1.03 -4.23 26.24
CA VAL A 66 -1.77 -5.09 27.16
C VAL A 66 -3.25 -4.74 27.16
N ARG A 67 -4.11 -5.61 26.62
CA ARG A 67 -5.50 -5.86 27.01
C ARG A 67 -5.98 -7.23 26.53
N SER A 68 -6.37 -8.07 27.48
CA SER A 68 -7.80 -8.31 27.67
C SER A 68 -8.10 -8.95 29.03
N MET A 69 -9.10 -8.40 29.72
CA MET A 69 -9.73 -8.99 30.90
C MET A 69 -10.70 -10.09 30.45
N THR A 70 -10.59 -11.27 31.06
CA THR A 70 -11.74 -12.08 31.50
C THR A 70 -11.30 -12.85 32.74
#